data_AF-A0A2V8DPS6-F1
#
_entry.id   AF-A0A2V8DPS6-F1
#
_cell.length_a   1.000
_cell.length_b   1.000
_cell.length_c   1.000
_cell.angle_alpha   90.00
_cell.angle_beta   90.00
_cell.angle_gamma   90.00
#
_symmetry.space_group_name_H-M   'P 1'
#
loop_
_entity.id
_entity.type
_entity.pdbx_description
1 polymer ?
#
loop_
_entity_poly.entity_id
_entity_poly.type
_entity_poly.pdbx_seq_one_letter_code
_entity_poly.pdbx_strand_id
1 'polypeptide(L)'
;MSGRDLETRERLLRTAARMFADRGFKRVTVRDICRRARANVAAVNYHFGSKLGLYREVLQVAIDALRSTTDAARKTAEGCAADERLRR
;
A
#
# COMPACT_ATOMS: atom_id res chain seq x y z
N MET A 1 7.81 1.82 18.00
CA MET A 1 6.74 0.86 17.67
C MET A 1 7.26 -0.55 17.89
N SER A 2 6.48 -1.45 18.50
CA SER A 2 6.89 -2.85 18.73
C SER A 2 6.70 -3.71 17.47
N GLY A 3 7.33 -4.89 17.36
CA GLY A 3 7.15 -5.77 16.19
C GLY A 3 5.68 -6.14 15.91
N ARG A 4 4.90 -6.41 16.97
CA ARG A 4 3.45 -6.71 16.87
C ARG A 4 2.61 -5.54 16.36
N ASP A 5 3.10 -4.33 16.61
CA ASP A 5 2.44 -3.08 16.21
C ASP A 5 2.57 -2.88 14.68
N LEU A 6 3.77 -3.12 14.14
CA LEU A 6 4.04 -3.11 12.70
C LEU A 6 3.23 -4.19 11.97
N GLU A 7 3.18 -5.41 12.50
CA GLU A 7 2.36 -6.49 11.94
C GLU A 7 0.88 -6.13 11.88
N THR A 8 0.37 -5.46 12.92
CA THR A 8 -1.04 -5.02 12.97
C THR A 8 -1.33 -3.94 11.95
N ARG A 9 -0.45 -2.94 11.84
CA ARG A 9 -0.52 -1.91 10.81
C ARG A 9 -0.55 -2.52 9.41
N GLU A 10 0.34 -3.47 9.13
CA GLU A 10 0.38 -4.14 7.83
C GLU A 10 -0.88 -4.96 7.52
N ARG A 11 -1.40 -5.75 8.49
CA ARG A 11 -2.64 -6.50 8.29
C ARG A 11 -3.82 -5.57 7.97
N LEU A 12 -3.92 -4.45 8.67
CA LEU A 12 -4.94 -3.43 8.42
C LEU A 12 -4.80 -2.86 7.01
N LEU A 13 -3.59 -2.46 6.61
CA LEU A 13 -3.31 -1.88 5.30
C LEU A 13 -3.64 -2.85 4.15
N ARG A 14 -3.16 -4.10 4.24
CA ARG A 14 -3.43 -5.16 3.23
C ARG A 14 -4.93 -5.47 3.11
N THR A 15 -5.63 -5.54 4.25
CA THR A 15 -7.07 -5.83 4.26
C THR A 15 -7.88 -4.67 3.69
N ALA A 16 -7.53 -3.44 4.08
CA ALA A 16 -8.16 -2.23 3.59
C ALA A 16 -7.98 -2.07 2.09
N ALA A 17 -6.77 -2.31 1.56
CA ALA A 17 -6.49 -2.23 0.13
C ALA A 17 -7.44 -3.11 -0.69
N ARG A 18 -7.58 -4.38 -0.32
CA ARG A 18 -8.50 -5.32 -1.00
C ARG A 18 -9.95 -4.84 -0.91
N MET A 19 -10.41 -4.51 0.30
CA MET A 19 -11.81 -4.11 0.50
C MET A 19 -12.17 -2.81 -0.23
N PHE A 20 -11.26 -1.83 -0.25
CA PHE A 20 -11.47 -0.58 -0.96
C PHE A 20 -11.46 -0.77 -2.48
N ALA A 21 -10.58 -1.62 -3.01
CA ALA A 21 -10.57 -1.97 -4.43
C ALA A 21 -11.88 -2.68 -4.84
N ASP A 22 -12.33 -3.65 -4.05
CA ASP A 22 -13.50 -4.47 -4.40
C ASP A 22 -14.82 -3.71 -4.27
N ARG A 23 -14.96 -2.88 -3.23
CA ARG A 23 -16.27 -2.30 -2.83
C ARG A 23 -16.31 -0.78 -2.91
N GLY A 24 -15.17 -0.11 -3.03
CA GLY A 24 -15.05 1.35 -2.99
C GLY A 24 -15.12 1.93 -1.56
N PHE A 25 -14.60 3.16 -1.41
CA PHE A 25 -14.45 3.83 -0.12
C PHE A 25 -15.76 3.97 0.67
N LYS A 26 -16.87 4.37 0.01
CA LYS A 26 -18.13 4.67 0.72
C LYS A 26 -18.74 3.45 1.42
N ARG A 27 -18.65 2.26 0.80
CA ARG A 27 -19.29 1.03 1.29
C ARG A 27 -18.49 0.27 2.34
N VAL A 28 -17.19 0.54 2.48
CA VAL A 28 -16.32 -0.14 3.45
C VAL A 28 -16.32 0.62 4.78
N THR A 29 -16.53 -0.05 5.91
CA THR A 29 -16.40 0.59 7.24
C THR A 29 -15.08 0.23 7.92
N VAL A 30 -14.64 1.06 8.87
CA VAL A 30 -13.48 0.76 9.72
C VAL A 30 -13.69 -0.54 10.50
N ARG A 31 -14.91 -0.77 11.00
CA ARG A 31 -15.26 -2.00 11.73
C ARG A 31 -15.13 -3.24 10.86
N ASP A 32 -15.55 -3.17 9.59
CA ASP A 32 -15.42 -4.31 8.67
C ASP A 32 -13.96 -4.66 8.40
N ILE A 33 -13.13 -3.64 8.16
CA ILE A 33 -11.69 -3.81 7.95
C ILE A 33 -11.06 -4.44 9.20
N CYS A 34 -11.31 -3.88 10.39
CA CYS A 34 -10.76 -4.37 11.66
C CYS A 34 -11.17 -5.82 11.94
N ARG A 35 -12.44 -6.17 11.71
CA ARG A 35 -12.97 -7.53 11.86
C ARG A 35 -12.22 -8.50 10.95
N ARG A 36 -12.01 -8.14 9.67
CA ARG A 36 -11.33 -9.01 8.70
C ARG A 36 -9.82 -9.07 8.91
N ALA A 37 -9.20 -7.99 9.39
CA ALA A 37 -7.78 -7.90 9.73
C ALA A 37 -7.42 -8.51 11.10
N ARG A 38 -8.43 -8.94 11.88
CA ARG A 38 -8.29 -9.38 13.28
C ARG A 38 -7.51 -8.33 14.09
N ALA A 39 -8.02 -7.11 14.10
CA ALA A 39 -7.41 -5.96 14.77
C ALA A 39 -8.47 -5.14 15.52
N ASN A 40 -8.02 -4.39 16.54
CA ASN A 40 -8.89 -3.48 17.28
C ASN A 40 -9.18 -2.22 16.45
N VAL A 41 -10.38 -1.66 16.55
CA VAL A 41 -10.76 -0.37 15.94
C VAL A 41 -9.84 0.76 16.39
N ALA A 42 -9.39 0.74 17.65
CA ALA A 42 -8.43 1.72 18.17
C ALA A 42 -7.11 1.74 17.37
N ALA A 43 -6.69 0.59 16.81
CA ALA A 43 -5.48 0.50 16.00
C ALA A 43 -5.58 1.32 14.71
N VAL A 44 -6.78 1.49 14.14
CA VAL A 44 -6.95 2.31 12.94
C VAL A 44 -6.74 3.79 13.25
N ASN A 45 -7.29 4.27 14.36
CA ASN A 45 -7.06 5.64 14.80
C ASN A 45 -5.59 5.86 15.19
N TYR A 46 -4.98 4.89 15.88
CA TYR A 46 -3.57 4.99 16.29
C TYR A 46 -2.60 5.03 15.09
N HIS A 47 -2.76 4.14 14.11
CA HIS A 47 -1.81 4.02 12.99
C HIS A 47 -2.09 4.98 11.84
N PHE A 48 -3.35 5.31 11.58
CA PHE A 48 -3.76 6.01 10.37
C PHE A 48 -4.58 7.27 10.66
N GLY A 49 -4.91 7.55 11.92
CA GLY A 49 -5.72 8.69 12.36
C GLY A 49 -7.21 8.57 12.04
N SER A 50 -7.57 8.06 10.86
CA SER A 50 -8.95 7.94 10.41
C SER A 50 -9.11 6.93 9.26
N LYS A 51 -10.36 6.64 8.89
CA LYS A 51 -10.68 5.90 7.66
C LYS A 51 -10.08 6.55 6.41
N LEU A 52 -10.13 7.88 6.33
CA LEU A 52 -9.57 8.62 5.20
C LEU A 52 -8.04 8.56 5.19
N GLY A 53 -7.40 8.62 6.36
CA GLY A 53 -5.95 8.42 6.48
C GLY A 53 -5.52 7.03 6.01
N LEU A 54 -6.23 5.99 6.46
CA LEU A 54 -6.00 4.62 5.99
C LEU A 54 -6.20 4.49 4.48
N TYR A 55 -7.22 5.13 3.92
CA TYR A 55 -7.46 5.13 2.48
C TYR A 55 -6.34 5.83 1.69
N ARG A 56 -5.85 6.97 2.18
CA ARG A 56 -4.72 7.69 1.58
C ARG A 56 -3.46 6.84 1.56
N GLU A 57 -3.14 6.16 2.66
CA GLU A 57 -1.97 5.27 2.69
C GLU A 57 -2.10 4.10 1.72
N VAL A 58 -3.29 3.51 1.61
CA VAL A 58 -3.56 2.46 0.61
C VAL A 58 -3.28 2.98 -0.81
N LEU A 59 -3.77 4.19 -1.14
CA LEU A 59 -3.52 4.80 -2.44
C LEU A 59 -2.03 5.10 -2.65
N GLN A 60 -1.35 5.59 -1.61
CA GLN A 60 0.08 5.88 -1.67
C GLN A 60 0.88 4.62 -2.00
N VAL A 61 0.62 3.50 -1.31
CA VAL A 61 1.27 2.22 -1.61
C VAL A 61 0.98 1.75 -3.03
N ALA A 62 -0.25 1.91 -3.52
CA ALA A 62 -0.59 1.56 -4.90
C ALA A 62 0.13 2.43 -5.93
N ILE A 63 0.22 3.74 -5.68
CA ILE A 63 0.94 4.70 -6.54
C ILE A 63 2.43 4.37 -6.57
N ASP A 64 3.03 4.08 -5.41
CA ASP A 64 4.45 3.75 -5.32
C ASP A 64 4.78 2.43 -6.01
N ALA A 65 3.88 1.44 -5.96
CA ALA A 65 4.01 0.19 -6.71
C ALA A 65 3.93 0.42 -8.24
N LEU A 66 3.08 1.34 -8.70
CA LEU A 66 3.01 1.71 -10.11
C LEU A 66 4.28 2.43 -10.57
N ARG A 67 4.78 3.38 -9.76
CA ARG A 67 6.02 4.13 -10.05
C ARG A 67 7.23 3.21 -10.10
N SER A 68 7.36 2.27 -9.16
CA SER A 68 8.49 1.34 -9.14
C SER A 68 8.51 0.44 -10.37
N THR A 69 7.34 0.07 -10.90
CA THR A 69 7.22 -0.69 -12.16
C THR A 69 7.73 0.13 -13.34
N THR A 70 7.37 1.42 -13.43
CA THR A 70 7.84 2.31 -14.50
C THR A 70 9.33 2.64 -14.39
N ASP A 71 9.85 2.85 -13.18
CA ASP A 71 11.27 3.11 -12.97
C ASP A 71 12.12 1.88 -13.26
N ALA A 72 11.64 0.68 -12.91
CA ALA A 72 12.30 -0.56 -13.29
C ALA A 72 12.38 -0.69 -14.81
N ALA A 73 11.27 -0.48 -15.53
CA ALA A 73 11.22 -0.52 -16.99
C ALA A 73 12.17 0.53 -17.63
N ARG A 74 12.23 1.74 -17.07
CA ARG A 74 13.14 2.79 -17.53
C ARG A 74 14.61 2.42 -17.30
N LYS A 75 14.96 1.90 -16.13
CA LYS A 75 16.33 1.42 -15.84
C LYS A 75 16.76 0.28 -16.75
N THR A 76 15.86 -0.64 -17.10
CA THR A 76 16.17 -1.70 -18.07
C THR A 76 16.45 -1.13 -19.46
N ALA A 77 15.66 -0.14 -19.90
CA ALA A 77 15.89 0.54 -21.19
C ALA A 77 17.21 1.34 -21.21
N GLU A 78 17.54 2.03 -20.11
CA GLU A 78 18.80 2.77 -19.96
C GLU A 78 20.02 1.83 -19.92
N GLY A 79 19.88 0.66 -19.29
CA GLY A 79 20.91 -0.39 -19.26
C GLY A 79 21.21 -0.96 -20.64
N CYS A 80 20.17 -1.30 -21.43
CA CYS A 80 20.35 -1.75 -22.81
C CYS A 80 21.02 -0.68 -23.69
N ALA A 81 20.61 0.59 -23.56
CA ALA A 81 21.19 1.69 -24.33
C ALA A 81 22.63 2.04 -23.90
N ALA A 82 23.03 1.76 -22.66
CA ALA A 82 24.39 1.95 -22.18
C ALA A 82 25.32 0.82 -22.66
N ASP A 83 24.87 -0.44 -22.61
CA ASP A 83 25.62 -1.60 -23.11
C ASP A 83 25.89 -1.52 -24.62
N GLU A 84 24.97 -0.94 -25.39
CA GLU A 84 25.14 -0.79 -26.85
C GLU A 84 26.17 0.28 -27.23
N ARG A 85 26.39 1.29 -26.38
CA ARG A 85 27.41 2.34 -26.61
C ARG A 85 28.83 1.88 -26.28
N LEU A 86 28.99 0.88 -25.42
CA LEU A 86 30.31 0.35 -25.04
C LEU A 86 30.88 -0.63 -26.07
N ARG A 87 30.06 -1.07 -27.05
CA ARG A 87 30.43 -2.01 -28.12
C ARG A 87 30.84 -1.34 -29.45
N ARG A 88 30.97 0.00 -29.48
CA ARG A 88 31.48 0.79 -30.61
C ARG A 88 32.79 1.46 -30.24
#